data_AF-A0A812TA49-F1
#
_entry.id   AF-A0A812TA49-F1
#
_cell.length_a   1.000
_cell.length_b   1.000
_cell.length_c   1.000
_cell.angle_alpha   90.00
_cell.angle_beta   90.00
_cell.angle_gamma   90.00
#
_symmetry.space_group_name_H-M   'P 1'
#
loop_
_entity.id
_entity.type
_entity.pdbx_description
1 polymer ?
#
loop_
_entity_poly.entity_id
_entity_poly.type
_entity_poly.pdbx_seq_one_letter_code
_entity_poly.pdbx_strand_id
1 'polypeptide(L)'
;MSSMMSKSSLWGYVIRLVVVFAAGVSANLFADLVKHRDWRHDFGNTIFQMFFVIMLLIMAPLAEPLRQALRSRKQQGEVSKATVAFTVFWGAVSAVALASFVRGYTGDSPDFVTQTFEDEEVSRWIKLYAPILRHTPIILVHVAGTLFLGLLATILCQPENTGLVGWVLLAFTYLQMVIVPWDQDSFAHLVNLNIVGMLTFQWPLAGSNYIATAVKAYWPFLLMFLCLDSMPDMWGRCDVHSPYSTWERFRMFLGELILVVCFMAGAFTPSDPHKITSWLGQWSLYAYCFHVMWYRLLGSPYGAIVTFAGMPVFWAISAACVQPTQRPNAK
;
A
#
# COMPACT_ATOMS: atom_id res chain seq x y z
N MET A 1 5.78 -0.86 8.65
CA MET A 1 4.44 -1.31 9.14
C MET A 1 4.20 -1.13 10.65
N SER A 2 5.20 -0.83 11.47
CA SER A 2 5.02 -0.57 12.93
C SER A 2 4.02 0.57 13.25
N SER A 3 3.84 1.55 12.37
CA SER A 3 3.04 2.76 12.68
C SER A 3 1.52 2.53 12.78
N MET A 4 0.92 1.62 12.02
CA MET A 4 -0.55 1.41 12.10
C MET A 4 -0.93 0.65 13.37
N MET A 5 -0.14 -0.35 13.76
CA MET A 5 -0.35 -1.10 14.99
C MET A 5 0.21 -0.42 16.24
N SER A 6 0.91 0.71 16.08
CA SER A 6 1.39 1.57 17.17
C SER A 6 0.26 1.92 18.14
N LYS A 7 0.53 1.86 19.44
CA LYS A 7 -0.39 2.28 20.52
C LYS A 7 -0.82 3.75 20.40
N SER A 8 -0.21 4.53 19.50
CA SER A 8 -0.63 5.89 19.21
C SER A 8 -2.11 5.97 18.79
N SER A 9 -2.75 7.06 19.22
CA SER A 9 -4.09 7.41 18.77
C SER A 9 -4.15 7.50 17.24
N LEU A 10 -5.31 7.15 16.67
CA LEU A 10 -5.57 7.30 15.24
C LEU A 10 -5.25 8.73 14.78
N TRP A 11 -5.68 9.72 15.56
CA TRP A 11 -5.41 11.14 15.34
C TRP A 11 -3.91 11.47 15.25
N GLY A 12 -3.08 10.92 16.13
CA GLY A 12 -1.64 11.14 16.08
C GLY A 12 -1.02 10.60 14.78
N TYR A 13 -1.53 9.49 14.26
CA TYR A 13 -1.09 8.96 12.97
C TYR A 13 -1.58 9.81 11.79
N VAL A 14 -2.86 10.21 11.79
CA VAL A 14 -3.45 11.10 10.78
C VAL A 14 -2.69 12.43 10.70
N ILE A 15 -2.40 13.07 11.83
CA ILE A 15 -1.63 14.32 11.87
C ILE A 15 -0.24 14.15 11.23
N ARG A 16 0.46 13.04 11.53
CA ARG A 16 1.77 12.77 10.91
C ARG A 16 1.66 12.62 9.40
N LEU A 17 0.65 11.91 8.90
CA LEU A 17 0.40 11.79 7.47
C LEU A 17 0.07 13.14 6.83
N VAL A 18 -0.74 13.98 7.47
CA VAL A 18 -1.03 15.34 6.99
C VAL A 18 0.24 16.19 6.90
N VAL A 19 1.14 16.10 7.87
CA VAL A 19 2.43 16.81 7.82
C VAL A 19 3.30 16.31 6.65
N VAL A 20 3.38 14.99 6.45
CA VAL A 20 4.12 14.40 5.31
C VAL A 20 3.50 14.83 3.98
N PHE A 21 2.17 14.82 3.88
CA PHE A 21 1.42 15.28 2.72
C PHE A 21 1.72 16.74 2.41
N ALA A 22 1.59 17.62 3.40
CA ALA A 22 1.86 19.04 3.25
C ALA A 22 3.31 19.29 2.80
N ALA A 23 4.30 18.65 3.42
CA ALA A 23 5.70 18.79 3.04
C ALA A 23 5.97 18.38 1.58
N GLY A 24 5.47 17.22 1.14
CA GLY A 24 5.66 16.75 -0.23
C GLY A 24 4.92 17.59 -1.27
N VAL A 25 3.67 17.99 -1.00
CA VAL A 25 2.90 18.86 -1.90
C VAL A 25 3.54 20.25 -2.02
N SER A 26 4.01 20.82 -0.90
CA SER A 26 4.73 22.10 -0.93
C SER A 26 6.03 22.02 -1.73
N ALA A 27 6.78 20.92 -1.62
CA ALA A 27 8.00 20.70 -2.41
C ALA A 27 7.69 20.62 -3.92
N ASN A 28 6.67 19.84 -4.29
CA ASN A 28 6.24 19.70 -5.69
C ASN A 28 5.71 21.02 -6.26
N LEU A 29 4.90 21.76 -5.49
CA LEU A 29 4.40 23.08 -5.87
C LEU A 29 5.54 24.08 -6.04
N PHE A 30 6.55 24.05 -5.16
CA PHE A 30 7.73 24.89 -5.31
C PHE A 30 8.46 24.63 -6.63
N ALA A 31 8.68 23.37 -7.00
CA ALA A 31 9.28 23.04 -8.30
C ALA A 31 8.42 23.51 -9.49
N ASP A 32 7.09 23.38 -9.39
CA ASP A 32 6.16 23.84 -10.43
C ASP A 32 6.23 25.36 -10.60
N LEU A 33 6.32 26.12 -9.49
CA LEU A 33 6.50 27.57 -9.51
C LEU A 33 7.82 27.98 -10.17
N VAL A 34 8.94 27.33 -9.79
CA VAL A 34 10.27 27.61 -10.34
C VAL A 34 10.37 27.29 -11.83
N LYS A 35 9.67 26.25 -12.30
CA LYS A 35 9.65 25.85 -13.72
C LYS A 35 8.51 26.49 -14.52
N HIS A 36 7.75 27.40 -13.92
CA HIS A 36 6.57 28.04 -14.54
C HIS A 36 5.58 27.02 -15.15
N ARG A 37 5.40 25.87 -14.51
CA ARG A 37 4.38 24.88 -14.91
C ARG A 37 3.00 25.38 -14.51
N ASP A 38 1.99 25.01 -15.28
CA ASP A 38 0.60 25.40 -15.04
C ASP A 38 -0.04 24.61 -13.89
N TRP A 39 0.44 24.82 -12.67
CA TRP A 39 -0.08 24.18 -11.46
C TRP A 39 -1.52 24.59 -11.14
N ARG A 40 -2.01 25.70 -11.69
CA ARG A 40 -3.38 26.18 -11.45
C ARG A 40 -4.40 25.31 -12.16
N HIS A 41 -4.13 24.94 -13.42
CA HIS A 41 -5.02 24.09 -14.20
C HIS A 41 -4.62 22.60 -14.19
N ASP A 42 -3.40 22.27 -13.75
CA ASP A 42 -2.89 20.89 -13.62
C ASP A 42 -2.45 20.56 -12.16
N PHE A 43 -3.21 21.02 -11.17
CA PHE A 43 -2.89 20.77 -9.76
C PHE A 43 -2.89 19.27 -9.39
N GLY A 44 -3.65 18.46 -10.14
CA GLY A 44 -3.65 17.00 -10.01
C GLY A 44 -2.25 16.41 -10.17
N ASN A 45 -1.46 16.91 -11.12
CA ASN A 45 -0.08 16.49 -11.32
C ASN A 45 0.81 16.85 -10.12
N THR A 46 0.61 18.03 -9.51
CA THR A 46 1.32 18.45 -8.30
C THR A 46 1.07 17.50 -7.12
N ILE A 47 -0.18 17.03 -6.96
CA ILE A 47 -0.57 16.12 -5.87
C ILE A 47 -0.30 14.64 -6.18
N PHE A 48 -0.29 14.22 -7.45
CA PHE A 48 -0.33 12.82 -7.87
C PHE A 48 0.67 11.92 -7.13
N GLN A 49 1.91 12.36 -6.94
CA GLN A 49 2.92 11.57 -6.25
C GLN A 49 2.63 11.38 -4.73
N MET A 50 1.94 12.34 -4.11
CA MET A 50 1.51 12.28 -2.72
C MET A 50 0.16 11.56 -2.54
N PHE A 51 -0.44 11.05 -3.62
CA PHE A 51 -1.73 10.37 -3.58
C PHE A 51 -1.70 9.10 -2.70
N PHE A 52 -0.55 8.43 -2.60
CA PHE A 52 -0.38 7.32 -1.66
C PHE A 52 -0.54 7.75 -0.19
N VAL A 53 -0.17 8.99 0.18
CA VAL A 53 -0.44 9.51 1.54
C VAL A 53 -1.92 9.79 1.75
N ILE A 54 -2.62 10.31 0.72
CA ILE A 54 -4.08 10.48 0.75
C ILE A 54 -4.76 9.13 0.95
N MET A 55 -4.32 8.10 0.22
CA MET A 55 -4.81 6.73 0.40
C MET A 55 -4.63 6.27 1.84
N LEU A 56 -3.45 6.44 2.42
CA LEU A 56 -3.20 6.07 3.83
C LEU A 56 -4.08 6.87 4.81
N LEU A 57 -4.35 8.15 4.53
CA LEU A 57 -5.24 8.99 5.33
C LEU A 57 -6.68 8.47 5.32
N ILE A 58 -7.18 8.05 4.15
CA ILE A 58 -8.53 7.46 4.01
C ILE A 58 -8.57 6.07 4.64
N MET A 59 -7.51 5.29 4.48
CA MET A 59 -7.44 3.92 4.99
C MET A 59 -7.32 3.83 6.50
N ALA A 60 -6.68 4.82 7.14
CA ALA A 60 -6.52 4.85 8.59
C ALA A 60 -7.86 4.72 9.36
N PRO A 61 -8.91 5.53 9.07
CA PRO A 61 -10.22 5.36 9.71
C PRO A 61 -10.98 4.13 9.19
N LEU A 62 -10.88 3.79 7.90
CA LEU A 62 -11.59 2.62 7.34
C LEU A 62 -11.14 1.31 7.97
N ALA A 63 -9.84 1.16 8.23
CA ALA A 63 -9.27 -0.03 8.84
C ALA A 63 -9.25 0.02 10.39
N GLU A 64 -9.70 1.11 11.00
CA GLU A 64 -9.74 1.27 12.46
C GLU A 64 -10.58 0.17 13.16
N PRO A 65 -11.77 -0.22 12.67
CA PRO A 65 -12.55 -1.30 13.29
C PRO A 65 -11.79 -2.62 13.33
N LEU A 66 -11.07 -2.94 12.24
CA LEU A 66 -10.23 -4.14 12.17
C LEU A 66 -9.05 -4.05 13.15
N ARG A 67 -8.40 -2.88 13.22
CA ARG A 67 -7.32 -2.63 14.19
C ARG A 67 -7.79 -2.82 15.63
N GLN A 68 -8.99 -2.31 15.96
CA GLN A 68 -9.58 -2.46 17.29
C GLN A 68 -9.94 -3.93 17.57
N ALA A 69 -10.55 -4.62 16.61
CA ALA A 69 -10.88 -6.05 16.75
C ALA A 69 -9.63 -6.91 17.02
N LEU A 70 -8.54 -6.67 16.29
CA LEU A 70 -7.27 -7.36 16.49
C LEU A 70 -6.66 -7.09 17.87
N ARG A 71 -6.78 -5.86 18.38
CA ARG A 71 -6.32 -5.48 19.72
C ARG A 71 -7.15 -6.11 20.82
N SER A 72 -8.47 -6.02 20.73
CA SER A 72 -9.40 -6.63 21.69
C SER A 72 -9.15 -8.13 21.79
N ARG A 73 -9.01 -8.81 20.64
CA ARG A 73 -8.73 -10.23 20.60
C ARG A 73 -7.37 -10.60 21.22
N LYS A 74 -6.35 -9.75 21.06
CA LYS A 74 -5.05 -9.95 21.72
C LYS A 74 -5.10 -9.78 23.23
N GLN A 75 -5.94 -8.88 23.73
CA GLN A 75 -5.98 -8.51 25.16
C GLN A 75 -6.98 -9.34 25.97
N GLN A 76 -8.18 -9.56 25.44
CA GLN A 76 -9.32 -10.10 26.19
C GLN A 76 -9.74 -11.48 25.72
N GLY A 77 -9.36 -11.89 24.50
CA GLY A 77 -9.84 -13.13 23.88
C GLY A 77 -11.31 -13.11 23.46
N GLU A 78 -12.10 -12.15 23.95
CA GLU A 78 -13.51 -11.99 23.63
C GLU A 78 -13.76 -11.09 22.41
N VAL A 79 -14.84 -11.40 21.69
CA VAL A 79 -15.29 -10.65 20.53
C VAL A 79 -16.21 -9.51 20.97
N SER A 80 -15.85 -8.27 20.62
CA SER A 80 -16.71 -7.11 20.90
C SER A 80 -17.96 -7.10 20.01
N LYS A 81 -19.10 -6.66 20.57
CA LYS A 81 -20.34 -6.43 19.80
C LYS A 81 -20.12 -5.45 18.63
N ALA A 82 -19.23 -4.47 18.81
CA ALA A 82 -18.87 -3.53 17.75
C ALA A 82 -18.19 -4.25 16.57
N THR A 83 -17.29 -5.20 16.84
CA THR A 83 -16.64 -6.01 15.80
C THR A 83 -17.67 -6.80 14.99
N VAL A 84 -18.66 -7.41 15.65
CA VAL A 84 -19.75 -8.12 14.98
C VAL A 84 -20.55 -7.17 14.09
N ALA A 85 -20.95 -6.01 14.61
CA ALA A 85 -21.71 -5.01 13.85
C ALA A 85 -20.94 -4.51 12.60
N PHE A 86 -19.65 -4.20 12.74
CA PHE A 86 -18.81 -3.82 11.60
C PHE A 86 -18.60 -4.96 10.61
N THR A 87 -18.52 -6.21 11.08
CA THR A 87 -18.43 -7.38 10.21
C THR A 87 -19.69 -7.51 9.35
N VAL A 88 -20.87 -7.39 9.97
CA VAL A 88 -22.16 -7.43 9.25
C VAL A 88 -22.27 -6.27 8.26
N PHE A 89 -21.89 -5.06 8.68
CA PHE A 89 -21.88 -3.88 7.82
C PHE A 89 -21.02 -4.09 6.56
N TRP A 90 -19.74 -4.46 6.73
CA TRP A 90 -18.85 -4.67 5.58
C TRP A 90 -19.24 -5.88 4.74
N GLY A 91 -19.80 -6.93 5.35
CA GLY A 91 -20.38 -8.06 4.63
C GLY A 91 -21.55 -7.64 3.74
N ALA A 92 -22.46 -6.80 4.25
CA ALA A 92 -23.58 -6.27 3.48
C ALA A 92 -23.10 -5.36 2.33
N VAL A 93 -22.14 -4.45 2.59
CA VAL A 93 -21.54 -3.61 1.54
C VAL A 93 -20.90 -4.46 0.45
N SER A 94 -20.10 -5.47 0.83
CA SER A 94 -19.47 -6.38 -0.13
C SER A 94 -20.49 -7.19 -0.92
N ALA A 95 -21.57 -7.65 -0.30
CA ALA A 95 -22.62 -8.43 -0.98
C ALA A 95 -23.41 -7.58 -1.99
N VAL A 96 -23.77 -6.35 -1.61
CA VAL A 96 -24.43 -5.39 -2.52
C VAL A 96 -23.51 -5.04 -3.68
N ALA A 97 -22.23 -4.74 -3.41
CA ALA A 97 -21.25 -4.42 -4.43
C ALA A 97 -21.02 -5.59 -5.40
N LEU A 98 -20.95 -6.83 -4.89
CA LEU A 98 -20.82 -8.03 -5.70
C LEU A 98 -22.07 -8.27 -6.56
N ALA A 99 -23.26 -8.10 -5.99
CA ALA A 99 -24.51 -8.22 -6.75
C ALA A 99 -24.58 -7.17 -7.87
N SER A 100 -24.17 -5.93 -7.61
CA SER A 100 -24.08 -4.87 -8.63
C SER A 100 -23.05 -5.20 -9.72
N PHE A 101 -21.88 -5.72 -9.34
CA PHE A 101 -20.85 -6.14 -10.29
C PHE A 101 -21.32 -7.31 -11.18
N VAL A 102 -21.87 -8.37 -10.58
CA VAL A 102 -22.33 -9.58 -11.30
C VAL A 102 -23.51 -9.27 -12.22
N ARG A 103 -24.39 -8.34 -11.85
CA ARG A 103 -25.49 -7.91 -12.72
C ARG A 103 -25.02 -7.19 -13.98
N GLY A 104 -23.71 -6.95 -14.15
CA GLY A 104 -23.20 -6.17 -15.26
C GLY A 104 -23.75 -4.75 -15.19
N TYR A 105 -23.86 -4.17 -13.98
CA TYR A 105 -24.05 -2.73 -13.83
C TYR A 105 -22.73 -2.02 -14.21
N THR A 106 -22.29 -2.29 -15.43
CA THR A 106 -21.11 -1.81 -16.12
C THR A 106 -21.62 -0.89 -17.22
N GLY A 107 -22.07 0.31 -16.83
CA GLY A 107 -22.13 1.48 -17.71
C GLY A 107 -23.06 1.50 -18.93
N ASP A 108 -23.81 0.44 -19.27
CA ASP A 108 -24.72 0.47 -20.43
C ASP A 108 -26.03 1.22 -20.18
N SER A 109 -26.40 1.44 -18.92
CA SER A 109 -27.36 2.50 -18.56
C SER A 109 -26.63 3.84 -18.65
N PRO A 110 -27.22 4.92 -19.23
CA PRO A 110 -26.59 6.22 -19.36
C PRO A 110 -25.95 6.61 -18.04
N ASP A 111 -24.63 6.46 -18.00
CA ASP A 111 -23.90 6.37 -16.76
C ASP A 111 -23.97 7.75 -16.12
N PHE A 112 -24.70 7.88 -15.00
CA PHE A 112 -24.88 9.14 -14.29
C PHE A 112 -23.52 9.83 -14.05
N VAL A 113 -22.49 9.03 -13.80
CA VAL A 113 -21.09 9.44 -13.67
C VAL A 113 -20.59 10.07 -14.98
N THR A 114 -20.81 9.43 -16.13
CA THR A 114 -20.42 9.95 -17.45
C THR A 114 -21.18 11.23 -17.79
N GLN A 115 -22.50 11.26 -17.61
CA GLN A 115 -23.31 12.45 -17.88
C GLN A 115 -22.91 13.63 -17.00
N THR A 116 -22.61 13.39 -15.73
CA THR A 116 -22.15 14.44 -14.80
C THR A 116 -20.76 14.96 -15.17
N PHE A 117 -19.92 14.17 -15.85
CA PHE A 117 -18.54 14.53 -16.18
C PHE A 117 -18.32 14.98 -17.63
N GLU A 118 -19.34 14.90 -18.48
CA GLU A 118 -19.31 15.46 -19.84
C GLU A 118 -19.46 16.99 -19.85
N ASP A 119 -19.98 17.60 -18.78
CA ASP A 119 -20.02 19.05 -18.63
C ASP A 119 -18.60 19.66 -18.75
N GLU A 120 -18.48 20.67 -19.61
CA GLU A 120 -17.21 21.38 -19.86
C GLU A 120 -16.67 22.08 -18.61
N GLU A 121 -17.55 22.39 -17.65
CA GLU A 121 -17.19 23.04 -16.39
C GLU A 121 -16.56 22.08 -15.37
N VAL A 122 -16.63 20.76 -15.59
CA VAL A 122 -16.01 19.81 -14.66
C VAL A 122 -14.50 19.87 -14.80
N SER A 123 -13.87 20.34 -13.73
CA SER A 123 -12.41 20.42 -13.61
C SER A 123 -11.71 19.13 -14.07
N ARG A 124 -10.63 19.28 -14.85
CA ARG A 124 -9.85 18.18 -15.45
C ARG A 124 -9.44 17.09 -14.45
N TRP A 125 -9.25 17.46 -13.18
CA TRP A 125 -8.89 16.51 -12.14
C TRP A 125 -10.02 15.53 -11.82
N ILE A 126 -11.28 15.94 -11.84
CA ILE A 126 -12.41 15.04 -11.56
C ILE A 126 -12.54 14.01 -12.69
N LYS A 127 -12.32 14.44 -13.94
CA LYS A 127 -12.29 13.54 -15.11
C LYS A 127 -11.21 12.46 -14.98
N LEU A 128 -10.11 12.73 -14.25
CA LEU A 128 -9.08 11.73 -13.93
C LEU A 128 -9.59 10.62 -13.01
N TYR A 129 -10.53 10.92 -12.10
CA TYR A 129 -11.11 9.94 -11.16
C TYR A 129 -12.39 9.30 -11.66
N ALA A 130 -12.97 9.79 -12.76
CA ALA A 130 -14.19 9.22 -13.34
C ALA A 130 -14.07 7.70 -13.59
N PRO A 131 -12.96 7.16 -14.13
CA PRO A 131 -12.81 5.72 -14.27
C PRO A 131 -12.85 4.97 -12.93
N ILE A 132 -12.20 5.50 -11.89
CA ILE A 132 -12.24 4.92 -10.53
C ILE A 132 -13.69 4.86 -10.02
N LEU A 133 -14.46 5.93 -10.23
CA LEU A 133 -15.88 5.98 -9.83
C LEU A 133 -16.75 4.99 -10.61
N ARG A 134 -16.51 4.79 -11.91
CA ARG A 134 -17.20 3.76 -12.71
C ARG A 134 -16.94 2.34 -12.18
N HIS A 135 -15.75 2.11 -11.65
CA HIS A 135 -15.34 0.84 -11.06
C HIS A 135 -15.61 0.77 -9.54
N THR A 136 -16.46 1.64 -8.99
CA THR A 136 -16.82 1.61 -7.55
C THR A 136 -17.31 0.23 -7.09
N PRO A 137 -18.20 -0.50 -7.80
CA PRO A 137 -18.65 -1.81 -7.34
C PRO A 137 -17.49 -2.81 -7.16
N ILE A 138 -16.56 -2.89 -8.11
CA ILE A 138 -15.42 -3.81 -8.00
C ILE A 138 -14.44 -3.36 -6.90
N ILE A 139 -14.17 -2.06 -6.77
CA ILE A 139 -13.36 -1.51 -5.68
C ILE A 139 -13.97 -1.86 -4.33
N LEU A 140 -15.28 -1.72 -4.19
CA LEU A 140 -15.99 -2.07 -2.96
C LEU A 140 -15.93 -3.57 -2.69
N VAL A 141 -16.09 -4.44 -3.69
CA VAL A 141 -15.90 -5.89 -3.50
C VAL A 141 -14.50 -6.20 -2.99
N HIS A 142 -13.48 -5.57 -3.56
CA HIS A 142 -12.09 -5.77 -3.17
C HIS A 142 -11.84 -5.30 -1.73
N VAL A 143 -12.13 -4.03 -1.45
CA VAL A 143 -11.82 -3.40 -0.17
C VAL A 143 -12.76 -3.86 0.95
N ALA A 144 -14.08 -3.80 0.73
CA ALA A 144 -15.07 -4.24 1.71
C ALA A 144 -15.00 -5.76 1.93
N GLY A 145 -14.77 -6.54 0.87
CA GLY A 145 -14.59 -7.98 0.98
C GLY A 145 -13.37 -8.36 1.82
N THR A 146 -12.24 -7.69 1.60
CA THR A 146 -11.02 -7.92 2.40
C THR A 146 -11.21 -7.49 3.86
N LEU A 147 -11.86 -6.35 4.12
CA LEU A 147 -12.21 -5.91 5.48
C LEU A 147 -13.18 -6.87 6.16
N PHE A 148 -14.21 -7.33 5.45
CA PHE A 148 -15.18 -8.30 5.93
C PHE A 148 -14.50 -9.61 6.31
N LEU A 149 -13.69 -10.19 5.42
CA LEU A 149 -12.96 -11.43 5.69
C LEU A 149 -11.96 -11.27 6.85
N GLY A 150 -11.29 -10.13 6.92
CA GLY A 150 -10.39 -9.79 8.03
C GLY A 150 -11.12 -9.75 9.37
N LEU A 151 -12.25 -9.03 9.44
CA LEU A 151 -13.09 -8.94 10.64
C LEU A 151 -13.71 -10.30 10.99
N LEU A 152 -14.22 -11.03 10.00
CA LEU A 152 -14.77 -12.38 10.17
C LEU A 152 -13.73 -13.33 10.76
N ALA A 153 -12.48 -13.26 10.30
CA ALA A 153 -11.38 -14.03 10.87
C ALA A 153 -11.14 -13.68 12.34
N THR A 154 -11.30 -12.42 12.75
CA THR A 154 -11.25 -12.03 14.18
C THR A 154 -12.36 -12.61 15.03
N ILE A 155 -13.48 -13.02 14.44
CA ILE A 155 -14.58 -13.66 15.15
C ILE A 155 -14.41 -15.19 15.17
N LEU A 156 -14.20 -15.79 14.01
CA LEU A 156 -14.33 -17.25 13.83
C LEU A 156 -13.03 -18.01 14.02
N CYS A 157 -11.88 -17.41 13.68
CA CYS A 157 -10.63 -18.15 13.63
C CYS A 157 -10.26 -18.61 15.04
N GLN A 158 -9.69 -19.80 15.20
CA GLN A 158 -9.10 -20.25 16.46
C GLN A 158 -7.63 -19.80 16.53
N PRO A 159 -7.02 -19.65 17.73
CA PRO A 159 -5.62 -19.23 17.87
C PRO A 159 -4.63 -20.05 17.02
N GLU A 160 -4.87 -21.36 16.91
CA GLU A 160 -4.04 -22.31 16.15
C GLU A 160 -4.05 -22.05 14.63
N ASN A 161 -5.15 -21.52 14.11
CA ASN A 161 -5.36 -21.32 12.67
C ASN A 161 -5.06 -19.88 12.21
N THR A 162 -4.60 -19.01 13.11
CA THR A 162 -4.38 -17.59 12.81
C THR A 162 -3.38 -17.37 11.67
N GLY A 163 -2.38 -18.24 11.51
CA GLY A 163 -1.39 -18.15 10.43
C GLY A 163 -1.94 -18.45 9.03
N LEU A 164 -3.07 -19.16 8.91
CA LEU A 164 -3.72 -19.45 7.62
C LEU A 164 -4.52 -18.27 7.09
N VAL A 165 -4.96 -17.37 7.96
CA VAL A 165 -5.79 -16.20 7.59
C VAL A 165 -5.07 -15.33 6.55
N GLY A 166 -3.76 -15.07 6.77
CA GLY A 166 -2.99 -14.27 5.82
C GLY A 166 -2.89 -14.92 4.43
N TRP A 167 -2.76 -16.25 4.36
CA TRP A 167 -2.76 -16.98 3.08
C TRP A 167 -4.09 -16.89 2.36
N VAL A 168 -5.21 -17.03 3.08
CA VAL A 168 -6.56 -16.90 2.50
C VAL A 168 -6.78 -15.50 1.95
N LEU A 169 -6.36 -14.46 2.67
CA LEU A 169 -6.53 -13.08 2.21
C LEU A 169 -5.59 -12.71 1.05
N LEU A 170 -4.35 -13.22 1.04
CA LEU A 170 -3.46 -13.08 -0.11
C LEU A 170 -4.07 -13.76 -1.33
N ALA A 171 -4.56 -15.00 -1.19
CA ALA A 171 -5.23 -15.71 -2.27
C ALA A 171 -6.46 -14.93 -2.77
N PHE A 172 -7.31 -14.42 -1.88
CA PHE A 172 -8.45 -13.58 -2.23
C PHE A 172 -8.04 -12.32 -3.00
N THR A 173 -7.01 -11.62 -2.52
CA THR A 173 -6.52 -10.38 -3.13
C THR A 173 -5.96 -10.64 -4.53
N TYR A 174 -5.06 -11.61 -4.69
CA TYR A 174 -4.38 -11.85 -5.96
C TYR A 174 -5.24 -12.61 -6.97
N LEU A 175 -6.14 -13.50 -6.53
CA LEU A 175 -7.02 -14.23 -7.45
C LEU A 175 -7.96 -13.26 -8.19
N GLN A 176 -8.42 -12.21 -7.53
CA GLN A 176 -9.25 -11.18 -8.17
C GLN A 176 -8.49 -10.43 -9.26
N MET A 177 -7.23 -10.07 -9.02
CA MET A 177 -6.38 -9.35 -9.97
C MET A 177 -6.05 -10.19 -11.21
N VAL A 178 -5.96 -11.50 -11.04
CA VAL A 178 -5.74 -12.46 -12.13
C VAL A 178 -7.01 -12.68 -12.96
N ILE A 179 -8.16 -12.83 -12.30
CA ILE A 179 -9.43 -13.16 -12.96
C ILE A 179 -10.07 -11.94 -13.62
N VAL A 180 -10.06 -10.79 -12.95
CA VAL A 180 -10.78 -9.61 -13.42
C VAL A 180 -9.84 -8.71 -14.21
N PRO A 181 -10.09 -8.50 -15.53
CA PRO A 181 -9.23 -7.66 -16.35
C PRO A 181 -9.49 -6.19 -16.07
N TRP A 182 -8.97 -5.69 -14.96
CA TRP A 182 -9.04 -4.29 -14.59
C TRP A 182 -7.64 -3.68 -14.62
N ASP A 183 -7.52 -2.50 -15.23
CA ASP A 183 -6.26 -1.79 -15.48
C ASP A 183 -5.99 -0.68 -14.43
N GLN A 184 -6.99 -0.33 -13.61
CA GLN A 184 -6.86 0.67 -12.53
C GLN A 184 -6.89 0.06 -11.13
N ASP A 185 -6.57 -1.22 -11.04
CA ASP A 185 -6.64 -2.02 -9.81
C ASP A 185 -5.61 -1.66 -8.75
N SER A 186 -4.55 -0.95 -9.14
CA SER A 186 -3.42 -0.58 -8.29
C SER A 186 -3.86 0.06 -6.97
N PHE A 187 -4.89 0.91 -6.98
CA PHE A 187 -5.38 1.55 -5.76
C PHE A 187 -6.04 0.56 -4.79
N ALA A 188 -7.03 -0.20 -5.26
CA ALA A 188 -7.76 -1.16 -4.42
C ALA A 188 -6.83 -2.28 -3.93
N HIS A 189 -5.86 -2.68 -4.76
CA HIS A 189 -4.84 -3.65 -4.42
C HIS A 189 -3.94 -3.18 -3.27
N LEU A 190 -3.40 -1.96 -3.35
CA LEU A 190 -2.58 -1.40 -2.27
C LEU A 190 -3.36 -1.29 -0.95
N VAL A 191 -4.64 -0.97 -1.02
CA VAL A 191 -5.56 -0.98 0.11
C VAL A 191 -5.69 -2.39 0.71
N ASN A 192 -5.93 -3.40 -0.13
CA ASN A 192 -6.03 -4.79 0.31
C ASN A 192 -4.72 -5.27 0.94
N LEU A 193 -3.58 -5.02 0.31
CA LEU A 193 -2.27 -5.34 0.86
C LEU A 193 -2.00 -4.64 2.20
N ASN A 194 -2.51 -3.43 2.41
CA ASN A 194 -2.43 -2.74 3.70
C ASN A 194 -3.24 -3.48 4.78
N ILE A 195 -4.47 -3.90 4.45
CA ILE A 195 -5.33 -4.68 5.34
C ILE A 195 -4.69 -6.03 5.69
N VAL A 196 -4.20 -6.76 4.67
CA VAL A 196 -3.48 -8.02 4.85
C VAL A 196 -2.24 -7.80 5.71
N GLY A 197 -1.45 -6.76 5.42
CA GLY A 197 -0.26 -6.41 6.19
C GLY A 197 -0.56 -6.11 7.66
N MET A 198 -1.69 -5.50 7.96
CA MET A 198 -2.15 -5.25 9.34
C MET A 198 -2.47 -6.56 10.06
N LEU A 199 -3.16 -7.47 9.39
CA LEU A 199 -3.50 -8.80 9.91
C LEU A 199 -2.25 -9.65 10.11
N THR A 200 -1.38 -9.75 9.09
CA THR A 200 -0.16 -10.57 9.16
C THR A 200 0.85 -10.03 10.15
N PHE A 201 0.82 -8.73 10.46
CA PHE A 201 1.61 -8.16 11.55
C PHE A 201 1.17 -8.68 12.92
N GLN A 202 -0.14 -8.88 13.13
CA GLN A 202 -0.66 -9.40 14.39
C GLN A 202 -0.69 -10.94 14.42
N TRP A 203 -0.89 -11.57 13.27
CA TRP A 203 -0.96 -13.01 13.05
C TRP A 203 0.00 -13.40 11.91
N PRO A 204 1.28 -13.67 12.23
CA PRO A 204 2.28 -14.01 11.24
C PRO A 204 1.82 -15.16 10.34
N LEU A 205 2.18 -15.09 9.06
CA LEU A 205 1.87 -16.16 8.10
C LEU A 205 2.36 -17.51 8.62
N ALA A 206 1.53 -18.55 8.44
CA ALA A 206 1.95 -19.92 8.70
C ALA A 206 3.21 -20.23 7.88
N GLY A 207 4.28 -20.67 8.54
CA GLY A 207 5.57 -20.94 7.90
C GLY A 207 6.46 -19.70 7.68
N SER A 208 6.08 -18.51 8.13
CA SER A 208 6.86 -17.26 7.95
C SER A 208 8.33 -17.39 8.37
N ASN A 209 8.63 -18.00 9.53
CA ASN A 209 10.01 -18.22 9.99
C ASN A 209 10.82 -19.10 9.03
N TYR A 210 10.19 -20.14 8.49
CA TYR A 210 10.84 -21.04 7.52
C TYR A 210 11.12 -20.30 6.21
N ILE A 211 10.12 -19.57 5.69
CA ILE A 211 10.27 -18.74 4.48
C ILE A 211 11.38 -17.71 4.67
N ALA A 212 11.38 -16.98 5.79
CA ALA A 212 12.40 -15.98 6.07
C ALA A 212 13.80 -16.57 6.14
N THR A 213 13.96 -17.73 6.80
CA THR A 213 15.25 -18.44 6.89
C THR A 213 15.70 -18.93 5.51
N ALA A 214 14.80 -19.55 4.75
CA ALA A 214 15.09 -20.06 3.41
C ALA A 214 15.49 -18.94 2.45
N VAL A 215 14.75 -17.84 2.41
CA VAL A 215 15.06 -16.69 1.56
C VAL A 215 16.40 -16.06 1.95
N LYS A 216 16.70 -15.93 3.24
CA LYS A 216 17.99 -15.39 3.70
C LYS A 216 19.17 -16.30 3.31
N ALA A 217 18.98 -17.62 3.39
CA ALA A 217 20.01 -18.59 3.02
C ALA A 217 20.19 -18.74 1.49
N TYR A 218 19.10 -18.59 0.73
CA TYR A 218 19.02 -18.96 -0.68
C TYR A 218 18.49 -17.81 -1.57
N TRP A 219 18.75 -16.55 -1.22
CA TRP A 219 18.28 -15.39 -1.99
C TRP A 219 18.67 -15.39 -3.49
N PRO A 220 19.79 -15.99 -3.96
CA PRO A 220 20.06 -16.07 -5.39
C PRO A 220 19.02 -16.92 -6.14
N PHE A 221 18.48 -17.97 -5.50
CA PHE A 221 17.41 -18.78 -6.08
C PHE A 221 16.10 -18.00 -6.17
N LEU A 222 15.80 -17.15 -5.17
CA LEU A 222 14.67 -16.23 -5.25
C LEU A 222 14.79 -15.31 -6.46
N LEU A 223 15.96 -14.73 -6.71
CA LEU A 223 16.18 -13.89 -7.90
C LEU A 223 16.01 -14.70 -9.19
N MET A 224 16.55 -15.92 -9.25
CA MET A 224 16.36 -16.80 -10.40
C MET A 224 14.88 -17.05 -10.67
N PHE A 225 14.07 -17.35 -9.64
CA PHE A 225 12.62 -17.50 -9.80
C PHE A 225 11.94 -16.23 -10.30
N LEU A 226 12.29 -15.06 -9.76
CA LEU A 226 11.74 -13.78 -10.23
C LEU A 226 12.14 -13.47 -11.67
N CYS A 227 13.36 -13.83 -12.09
CA CYS A 227 13.80 -13.70 -13.48
C CYS A 227 13.05 -14.66 -14.41
N LEU A 228 12.80 -15.90 -13.99
CA LEU A 228 12.01 -16.86 -14.77
C LEU A 228 10.54 -16.45 -14.88
N ASP A 229 10.00 -15.87 -13.82
CA ASP A 229 8.63 -15.37 -13.80
C ASP A 229 8.46 -14.09 -14.63
N SER A 230 9.52 -13.29 -14.74
CA SER A 230 9.52 -12.05 -15.54
C SER A 230 9.14 -12.28 -17.01
N MET A 231 8.47 -11.29 -17.60
CA MET A 231 8.04 -11.30 -19.00
C MET A 231 8.93 -10.34 -19.79
N PRO A 232 10.01 -10.83 -20.44
CA PRO A 232 11.02 -9.97 -21.05
C PRO A 232 10.48 -9.12 -22.22
N ASP A 233 9.39 -9.58 -22.84
CA ASP A 233 8.76 -8.88 -23.97
C ASP A 233 7.75 -7.81 -23.52
N MET A 234 7.47 -7.70 -22.21
CA MET A 234 6.63 -6.62 -21.70
C MET A 234 7.46 -5.36 -21.46
N TRP A 235 7.08 -4.29 -22.15
CA TRP A 235 7.72 -2.98 -22.04
C TRP A 235 6.81 -1.96 -21.38
N GLY A 236 7.42 -0.98 -20.72
CA GLY A 236 6.71 0.11 -20.06
C GLY A 236 6.24 -0.27 -18.65
N ARG A 237 5.35 0.57 -18.12
CA ARG A 237 4.80 0.41 -16.78
C ARG A 237 3.62 -0.55 -16.81
N CYS A 238 3.67 -1.63 -16.03
CA CYS A 238 2.59 -2.62 -15.99
C CYS A 238 1.26 -2.07 -15.45
N ASP A 239 1.29 -0.95 -14.70
CA ASP A 239 0.07 -0.24 -14.30
C ASP A 239 -0.57 0.58 -15.44
N VAL A 240 0.19 0.85 -16.51
CA VAL A 240 -0.30 1.55 -17.72
C VAL A 240 -0.63 0.56 -18.83
N HIS A 241 0.15 -0.52 -18.92
CA HIS A 241 -0.01 -1.58 -19.90
C HIS A 241 -0.29 -2.90 -19.16
N SER A 242 -1.52 -3.01 -18.64
CA SER A 242 -1.97 -4.22 -17.95
C SER A 242 -1.99 -5.41 -18.92
N PRO A 243 -1.50 -6.60 -18.53
CA PRO A 243 -1.50 -7.76 -19.41
C PRO A 243 -2.93 -8.17 -19.82
N TYR A 244 -3.07 -8.63 -21.06
CA TYR A 244 -4.39 -8.97 -21.60
C TYR A 244 -4.84 -10.36 -21.14
N SER A 245 -3.95 -11.36 -21.25
CA SER A 245 -4.31 -12.74 -20.92
C SER A 245 -4.25 -13.01 -19.42
N THR A 246 -5.12 -13.90 -18.94
CA THR A 246 -5.11 -14.37 -17.54
C THR A 246 -3.76 -14.98 -17.15
N TRP A 247 -3.06 -15.63 -18.09
CA TRP A 247 -1.75 -16.22 -17.83
C TRP A 247 -0.66 -15.18 -17.62
N GLU A 248 -0.61 -14.13 -18.44
CA GLU A 248 0.34 -13.03 -18.24
C GLU A 248 0.05 -12.28 -16.94
N ARG A 249 -1.22 -12.07 -16.59
CA ARG A 249 -1.63 -11.51 -15.29
C ARG A 249 -1.15 -12.38 -14.13
N PHE A 250 -1.37 -13.69 -14.23
CA PHE A 250 -0.90 -14.64 -13.22
C PHE A 250 0.60 -14.52 -12.99
N ARG A 251 1.42 -14.52 -14.05
CA ARG A 251 2.87 -14.33 -13.95
C ARG A 251 3.24 -12.97 -13.35
N MET A 252 2.65 -11.89 -13.84
CA MET A 252 2.90 -10.55 -13.31
C MET A 252 2.65 -10.48 -11.79
N PHE A 253 1.52 -11.02 -11.34
CA PHE A 253 1.12 -10.97 -9.94
C PHE A 253 1.79 -12.04 -9.08
N LEU A 254 2.28 -13.12 -9.66
CA LEU A 254 3.04 -14.15 -8.94
C LEU A 254 4.35 -13.58 -8.39
N GLY A 255 5.11 -12.84 -9.20
CA GLY A 255 6.33 -12.18 -8.77
C GLY A 255 6.10 -11.20 -7.63
N GLU A 256 5.03 -10.39 -7.73
CA GLU A 256 4.63 -9.48 -6.65
C GLU A 256 4.22 -10.25 -5.38
N LEU A 257 3.40 -11.28 -5.51
CA LEU A 257 2.96 -12.13 -4.39
C LEU A 257 4.17 -12.76 -3.68
N ILE A 258 5.16 -13.27 -4.42
CA ILE A 258 6.39 -13.82 -3.84
C ILE A 258 7.12 -12.75 -3.02
N LEU A 259 7.28 -11.55 -3.56
CA LEU A 259 7.94 -10.43 -2.87
C LEU A 259 7.16 -10.00 -1.63
N VAL A 260 5.83 -9.91 -1.72
CA VAL A 260 4.95 -9.59 -0.59
C VAL A 260 5.03 -10.64 0.50
N VAL A 261 5.02 -11.93 0.16
CA VAL A 261 5.20 -13.03 1.12
C VAL A 261 6.57 -12.95 1.79
N CYS A 262 7.63 -12.72 1.03
CA CYS A 262 8.98 -12.52 1.58
C CYS A 262 9.03 -11.33 2.54
N PHE A 263 8.38 -10.21 2.17
CA PHE A 263 8.31 -9.02 3.00
C PHE A 263 7.51 -9.27 4.29
N MET A 264 6.32 -9.86 4.20
CA MET A 264 5.46 -10.18 5.35
C MET A 264 6.08 -11.24 6.27
N ALA A 265 6.84 -12.18 5.73
CA ALA A 265 7.61 -13.15 6.51
C ALA A 265 8.81 -12.50 7.23
N GLY A 266 9.17 -11.27 6.90
CA GLY A 266 10.35 -10.59 7.45
C GLY A 266 11.67 -11.09 6.85
N ALA A 267 11.63 -11.67 5.65
CA ALA A 267 12.83 -12.07 4.92
C ALA A 267 13.68 -10.84 4.55
N PHE A 268 13.02 -9.75 4.15
CA PHE A 268 13.65 -8.49 3.77
C PHE A 268 13.81 -7.50 4.92
N THR A 269 13.50 -7.89 6.16
CA THR A 269 13.81 -7.04 7.31
C THR A 269 15.29 -7.22 7.61
N PRO A 270 16.18 -6.26 7.29
CA PRO A 270 17.50 -6.30 7.84
C PRO A 270 17.31 -6.20 9.35
N SER A 271 17.66 -7.27 10.07
CA SER A 271 18.05 -7.06 11.45
C SER A 271 19.22 -6.08 11.36
N ASP A 272 19.04 -4.87 11.86
CA ASP A 272 20.12 -3.90 12.00
C ASP A 272 20.59 -3.91 13.45
N PRO A 273 21.19 -5.03 13.94
CA PRO A 273 21.59 -5.15 15.34
C PRO A 273 22.63 -4.09 15.71
N HIS A 274 23.35 -3.58 14.70
CA HIS A 274 24.38 -2.56 14.85
C HIS A 274 23.86 -1.14 14.60
N LYS A 275 22.57 -0.96 14.30
CA LYS A 275 21.92 0.34 14.01
C LYS A 275 22.60 1.14 12.87
N ILE A 276 23.35 0.48 11.99
CA ILE A 276 24.12 1.06 10.89
C ILE A 276 23.21 1.72 9.85
N THR A 277 22.01 1.21 9.67
CA THR A 277 21.06 1.57 8.61
C THR A 277 19.88 2.40 9.10
N SER A 278 19.86 2.80 10.37
CA SER A 278 18.78 3.60 10.97
C SER A 278 18.48 4.91 10.20
N TRP A 279 19.50 5.53 9.60
CA TRP A 279 19.39 6.71 8.74
C TRP A 279 18.60 6.48 7.44
N LEU A 280 18.53 5.23 6.93
CA LEU A 280 17.78 4.91 5.72
C LEU A 280 16.30 5.23 5.88
N GLY A 281 15.73 5.11 7.09
CA GLY A 281 14.35 5.48 7.36
C GLY A 281 14.10 6.98 7.12
N GLN A 282 14.99 7.84 7.61
CA GLN A 282 14.90 9.29 7.43
C GLN A 282 15.16 9.69 5.97
N TRP A 283 16.20 9.11 5.36
CA TRP A 283 16.49 9.34 3.95
C TRP A 283 15.34 8.88 3.04
N SER A 284 14.73 7.72 3.32
CA SER A 284 13.60 7.23 2.51
C SER A 284 12.38 8.16 2.59
N LEU A 285 12.11 8.76 3.76
CA LEU A 285 11.05 9.75 3.90
C LEU A 285 11.38 11.03 3.12
N TYR A 286 12.63 11.49 3.16
CA TYR A 286 13.10 12.60 2.34
C TYR A 286 12.98 12.28 0.84
N ALA A 287 13.51 11.14 0.40
CA ALA A 287 13.47 10.72 -0.99
C ALA A 287 12.01 10.65 -1.46
N TYR A 288 11.13 10.04 -0.66
CA TYR A 288 9.70 10.01 -0.93
C TYR A 288 9.13 11.43 -1.10
N CYS A 289 9.35 12.36 -0.17
CA CYS A 289 8.77 13.70 -0.25
C CYS A 289 9.37 14.60 -1.35
N PHE A 290 10.64 14.43 -1.73
CA PHE A 290 11.38 15.42 -2.52
C PHE A 290 11.87 14.91 -3.90
N HIS A 291 11.84 13.61 -4.21
CA HIS A 291 12.37 13.11 -5.48
C HIS A 291 11.67 13.70 -6.72
N VAL A 292 10.36 13.94 -6.67
CA VAL A 292 9.62 14.57 -7.77
C VAL A 292 9.97 16.04 -7.92
N MET A 293 10.14 16.77 -6.81
CA MET A 293 10.66 18.13 -6.84
C MET A 293 12.01 18.17 -7.58
N TRP A 294 12.95 17.29 -7.23
CA TRP A 294 14.25 17.21 -7.89
C TRP A 294 14.16 16.81 -9.36
N TYR A 295 13.32 15.82 -9.69
CA TYR A 295 13.06 15.42 -11.06
C TYR A 295 12.48 16.57 -11.90
N ARG A 296 11.56 17.37 -11.36
CA ARG A 296 10.99 18.52 -12.06
C ARG A 296 11.99 19.65 -12.23
N LEU A 297 12.84 19.90 -11.22
CA LEU A 297 13.85 20.96 -11.27
C LEU A 297 15.01 20.62 -12.21
N LEU A 298 15.48 19.37 -12.20
CA LEU A 298 16.74 18.98 -12.81
C LEU A 298 16.60 17.98 -13.98
N GLY A 299 15.43 17.34 -14.12
CA GLY A 299 15.21 16.28 -15.11
C GLY A 299 15.86 14.94 -14.73
N SER A 300 15.68 13.93 -15.58
CA SER A 300 16.43 12.66 -15.51
C SER A 300 17.75 12.81 -16.29
N PRO A 301 18.89 12.30 -15.78
CA PRO A 301 19.06 11.55 -14.52
C PRO A 301 19.39 12.42 -13.30
N TYR A 302 19.57 13.73 -13.47
CA TYR A 302 20.12 14.62 -12.45
C TYR A 302 19.28 14.71 -11.16
N GLY A 303 17.95 14.69 -11.26
CA GLY A 303 17.07 14.66 -10.09
C GLY A 303 17.25 13.40 -9.24
N ALA A 304 17.50 12.25 -9.87
CA ALA A 304 17.81 11.01 -9.18
C ALA A 304 19.18 11.11 -8.50
N ILE A 305 20.19 11.63 -9.20
CA ILE A 305 21.54 11.85 -8.64
C ILE A 305 21.45 12.69 -7.36
N VAL A 306 20.72 13.80 -7.35
CA VAL A 306 20.55 14.65 -6.16
C VAL A 306 19.83 13.90 -5.03
N THR A 307 18.79 13.13 -5.35
CA THR A 307 18.06 12.34 -4.35
C THR A 307 18.97 11.30 -3.68
N PHE A 308 19.81 10.60 -4.45
CA PHE A 308 20.78 9.62 -3.94
C PHE A 308 21.99 10.27 -3.27
N ALA A 309 22.44 11.43 -3.75
CA ALA A 309 23.49 12.22 -3.12
C ALA A 309 23.08 12.74 -1.72
N GLY A 310 21.79 12.68 -1.38
CA GLY A 310 21.31 12.91 -0.01
C GLY A 310 21.71 11.79 0.98
N MET A 311 22.00 10.56 0.52
CA MET A 311 22.29 9.42 1.41
C MET A 311 23.45 9.70 2.39
N PRO A 312 24.63 10.20 1.96
CA PRO A 312 25.73 10.51 2.88
C PRO A 312 25.38 11.60 3.91
N VAL A 313 24.50 12.54 3.56
CA VAL A 313 24.07 13.62 4.48
C VAL A 313 23.25 13.04 5.63
N PHE A 314 22.25 12.20 5.33
CA PHE A 314 21.43 11.55 6.36
C PHE A 314 22.25 10.56 7.19
N TRP A 315 23.21 9.86 6.58
CA TRP A 315 24.17 9.04 7.30
C TRP A 315 24.99 9.87 8.29
N ALA A 316 25.56 11.01 7.87
CA ALA A 316 26.35 11.88 8.72
C ALA A 316 25.54 12.48 9.87
N ILE A 317 24.30 12.92 9.61
CA ILE A 317 23.37 13.41 10.66
C ILE A 317 23.11 12.32 11.70
N SER A 318 22.79 11.11 11.24
CA SER A 318 22.55 9.98 12.15
C SER A 318 23.81 9.61 12.95
N ALA A 319 24.98 9.59 12.31
CA ALA A 319 26.25 9.32 12.97
C ALA A 319 26.57 10.37 14.06
N ALA A 320 26.24 11.64 13.82
CA ALA A 320 26.41 12.71 14.81
C ALA A 320 25.40 12.61 15.98
N CYS A 321 24.19 12.08 15.74
CA CYS A 321 23.16 11.92 16.78
C CYS A 321 23.34 10.67 17.65
N VAL A 322 24.07 9.65 17.20
CA VAL A 322 24.39 8.48 18.05
C VAL A 322 25.40 8.93 19.10
N GLN A 323 24.90 9.32 20.27
CA GLN A 323 25.73 9.63 21.42
C GLN A 323 26.61 8.40 21.77
N PRO A 324 27.88 8.59 22.18
CA PRO A 324 28.81 7.52 22.55
C PRO A 324 28.46 6.85 23.90
N THR A 325 27.18 6.70 24.22
CA THR A 325 26.70 6.41 25.58
C THR A 325 26.86 4.97 26.04
N GLN A 326 27.38 4.06 25.23
CA GLN A 326 27.76 2.72 25.71
C GLN A 326 29.01 2.21 24.98
N ARG A 327 30.18 2.74 25.35
CA ARG A 327 31.36 1.85 25.35
C ARG A 327 31.06 0.78 26.42
N PRO A 328 30.88 -0.50 26.05
CA PRO A 328 30.78 -1.53 27.07
C PRO A 328 32.04 -1.41 27.92
N ASN A 329 31.87 -1.29 29.25
CA ASN A 329 32.98 -1.39 30.18
C ASN A 329 33.70 -2.69 29.87
N ALA A 330 34.85 -2.60 29.19
CA ALA A 330 35.76 -3.70 29.02
C ALA A 330 36.19 -4.12 30.44
N LYS A 331 35.69 -5.26 30.88
CA LYS A 331 36.25 -6.01 32.00
C LYS A 331 37.03 -7.17 31.43
#